data_AF-A0A7W5UU73-F1
#
_entry.id   AF-A0A7W5UU73-F1
#
_cell.length_a   1.000
_cell.length_b   1.000
_cell.length_c   1.000
_cell.angle_alpha   90.00
_cell.angle_beta   90.00
_cell.angle_gamma   90.00
#
_symmetry.space_group_name_H-M   'P 1'
#
loop_
_entity.id
_entity.type
_entity.pdbx_description
1 polymer ?
#
loop_
_entity_poly.entity_id
_entity_poly.type
_entity_poly.pdbx_seq_one_letter_code
_entity_poly.pdbx_strand_id
1 'polypeptide(L)'
;MMKQKLKHISTAFFAGFIALFVLPLSAQAQSKEAYVEKSSDGTTLTFYYDTHKSSRTGIVWGIEETKEDENYNTYPAWAGTWNEPESKVIKVVFDTSFKDCRPTTTESWFLNLSNLEEIKGLENLNTSEVTAMNAMFSYCGNLSTLDLSSFKTSAVTTMSSMFASCEKLSTLNLSHFDTKNVEDMSDMFNSCAALTELNVLIFNTSAVTEMSAMFSDCQKLSQLDLSHFDTKNVKAMMYMFKGCAALQTIYCNDAWACGVSDEMFYGCRKLKGAVPYNENNVDVSMANPTTGYFIKKGSTGVATATTDGNASIQAIYSTNGKRLNELQRGLNIVRMSNGTTQKILRK
;
A
#
# COMPACT_ATOMS: atom_id res chain seq x y z
N MET A 1 -33.17 -32.38 -33.39
CA MET A 1 -33.39 -31.33 -32.37
C MET A 1 -32.03 -30.97 -31.78
N MET A 2 -31.29 -29.99 -32.33
CA MET A 2 -31.34 -28.55 -31.98
C MET A 2 -31.17 -28.34 -30.45
N LYS A 3 -30.16 -27.64 -29.91
CA LYS A 3 -29.35 -26.51 -30.39
C LYS A 3 -27.99 -26.44 -29.65
N GLN A 4 -26.95 -26.08 -30.40
CA GLN A 4 -25.72 -25.42 -29.93
C GLN A 4 -26.05 -24.14 -29.15
N LYS A 5 -25.34 -23.88 -28.04
CA LYS A 5 -25.19 -22.53 -27.48
C LYS A 5 -23.78 -22.04 -27.77
N LEU A 6 -23.67 -21.22 -28.82
CA LEU A 6 -22.57 -20.29 -29.05
C LEU A 6 -22.59 -19.26 -27.91
N LYS A 7 -21.48 -19.07 -27.19
CA LYS A 7 -21.26 -17.91 -26.31
C LYS A 7 -20.53 -16.83 -27.12
N HIS A 8 -21.06 -15.62 -27.04
CA HIS A 8 -20.59 -14.43 -27.75
C HIS A 8 -19.19 -14.02 -27.29
N ILE A 9 -18.27 -13.94 -28.23
CA ILE A 9 -17.05 -13.14 -28.12
C ILE A 9 -17.41 -11.76 -28.67
N SER A 10 -17.36 -10.75 -27.81
CA SER A 10 -17.52 -9.34 -28.18
C SER A 10 -16.17 -8.80 -28.64
N THR A 11 -15.86 -8.91 -29.93
CA THR A 11 -14.79 -8.13 -30.57
C THR A 11 -15.34 -6.78 -31.02
N ALA A 12 -14.93 -5.70 -30.35
CA ALA A 12 -15.13 -4.35 -30.84
C ALA A 12 -14.16 -4.10 -32.01
N PHE A 13 -14.70 -4.10 -33.23
CA PHE A 13 -14.01 -3.68 -34.45
C PHE A 13 -13.97 -2.15 -34.51
N PHE A 14 -12.78 -1.54 -34.45
CA PHE A 14 -12.59 -0.16 -34.88
C PHE A 14 -12.11 -0.18 -36.34
N ALA A 15 -13.04 0.03 -37.28
CA ALA A 15 -12.72 0.20 -38.69
C ALA A 15 -12.34 1.67 -38.95
N GLY A 16 -11.04 1.94 -39.04
CA GLY A 16 -10.49 3.18 -39.56
C GLY A 16 -9.75 2.92 -40.86
N PHE A 17 -10.37 3.26 -41.99
CA PHE A 17 -9.72 3.26 -43.32
C PHE A 17 -8.57 4.28 -43.33
N ILE A 18 -7.33 3.83 -43.48
CA ILE A 18 -6.18 4.68 -43.83
C ILE A 18 -5.42 4.03 -44.97
N ALA A 19 -5.12 4.85 -45.98
CA ALA A 19 -4.58 4.49 -47.28
C ALA A 19 -3.33 3.58 -47.23
N LEU A 20 -3.31 2.60 -48.14
CA LEU A 20 -2.16 1.75 -48.46
C LEU A 20 -0.98 2.61 -48.96
N PHE A 21 -0.03 2.90 -48.07
CA PHE A 21 1.37 3.04 -48.44
C PHE A 21 2.04 1.70 -48.11
N VAL A 22 2.34 0.92 -49.15
CA VAL A 22 3.19 -0.27 -49.03
C VAL A 22 4.61 0.23 -48.77
N LEU A 23 4.98 0.37 -47.50
CA LEU A 23 6.38 0.46 -47.11
C LEU A 23 7.01 -0.93 -47.23
N PRO A 24 8.29 -1.04 -47.63
CA PRO A 24 8.97 -2.33 -47.71
C PRO A 24 8.89 -3.04 -46.35
N LEU A 25 8.58 -4.32 -46.36
CA LEU A 25 8.31 -5.21 -45.21
C LEU A 25 9.49 -5.34 -44.22
N SER A 26 10.57 -4.57 -44.41
CA SER A 26 11.82 -4.60 -43.67
C SER A 26 12.13 -3.21 -43.09
N ALA A 27 11.27 -2.67 -42.23
CA ALA A 27 11.59 -1.64 -41.20
C ALA A 27 10.33 -1.00 -40.57
N GLN A 28 9.28 -1.78 -40.28
CA GLN A 28 8.30 -1.29 -39.29
C GLN A 28 8.93 -1.54 -37.92
N ALA A 29 9.52 -0.49 -37.33
CA ALA A 29 10.03 -0.56 -35.98
C ALA A 29 8.88 -0.96 -35.06
N GLN A 30 8.92 -2.19 -34.54
CA GLN A 30 7.91 -2.66 -33.60
C GLN A 30 7.95 -1.74 -32.37
N SER A 31 6.80 -1.15 -32.01
CA SER A 31 6.71 -0.31 -30.83
C SER A 31 6.93 -1.16 -29.58
N LYS A 32 7.59 -0.62 -28.56
CA LYS A 32 7.66 -1.28 -27.26
C LYS A 32 6.24 -1.46 -26.72
N GLU A 33 5.96 -2.64 -26.20
CA GLU A 33 4.71 -2.97 -25.52
C GLU A 33 5.02 -3.31 -24.06
N ALA A 34 4.15 -2.90 -23.14
CA ALA A 34 4.20 -3.36 -21.76
C ALA A 34 3.34 -4.62 -21.64
N TYR A 35 3.90 -5.68 -21.07
CA TYR A 35 3.23 -6.97 -20.97
C TYR A 35 3.78 -7.82 -19.83
N VAL A 36 3.00 -8.82 -19.45
CA VAL A 36 3.36 -9.82 -18.44
C VAL A 36 3.43 -11.18 -19.11
N GLU A 37 4.53 -11.90 -18.92
CA GLU A 37 4.68 -13.30 -19.32
C GLU A 37 4.62 -14.20 -18.09
N LYS A 38 3.72 -15.18 -18.07
CA LYS A 38 3.79 -16.33 -17.19
C LYS A 38 4.61 -17.43 -17.85
N SER A 39 5.70 -17.85 -17.20
CA SER A 39 6.60 -18.89 -17.69
C SER A 39 5.86 -20.18 -18.06
N SER A 40 6.42 -21.00 -18.95
CA SER A 40 5.75 -22.23 -19.43
C SER A 40 5.47 -23.25 -18.31
N ASP A 41 6.29 -23.28 -17.26
CA ASP A 41 6.05 -24.07 -16.06
C ASP A 41 5.01 -23.42 -15.12
N GLY A 42 4.64 -22.16 -15.37
CA GLY A 42 3.63 -21.39 -14.67
C GLY A 42 4.06 -20.80 -13.32
N THR A 43 5.34 -20.87 -12.98
CA THR A 43 5.84 -20.53 -11.64
C THR A 43 6.30 -19.08 -11.51
N THR A 44 6.59 -18.41 -12.63
CA THR A 44 7.16 -17.06 -12.66
C THR A 44 6.32 -16.13 -13.54
N LEU A 45 5.97 -14.97 -13.01
CA LEU A 45 5.52 -13.82 -13.81
C LEU A 45 6.69 -12.90 -14.09
N THR A 46 6.88 -12.49 -15.35
CA THR A 46 7.89 -11.49 -15.72
C THR A 46 7.24 -10.31 -16.44
N PHE A 47 7.49 -9.10 -15.94
CA PHE A 47 7.01 -7.84 -16.49
C PHE A 47 8.07 -7.27 -17.43
N TYR A 48 7.67 -6.97 -18.68
CA TYR A 48 8.54 -6.46 -19.73
C TYR A 48 7.99 -5.18 -20.36
N TYR A 49 8.89 -4.33 -20.86
CA TYR A 49 8.56 -3.20 -21.70
C TYR A 49 9.51 -3.12 -22.90
N ASP A 50 9.27 -3.96 -23.90
CA ASP A 50 10.15 -4.16 -25.04
C ASP A 50 9.38 -4.58 -26.31
N THR A 51 10.10 -4.97 -27.36
CA THR A 51 9.54 -5.37 -28.67
C THR A 51 9.42 -6.89 -28.84
N HIS A 52 9.64 -7.68 -27.79
CA HIS A 52 9.77 -9.15 -27.86
C HIS A 52 8.50 -9.90 -27.47
N LYS A 53 7.38 -9.21 -27.25
CA LYS A 53 6.10 -9.81 -26.81
C LYS A 53 5.68 -11.03 -27.64
N SER A 54 5.78 -10.94 -28.97
CA SER A 54 5.39 -12.01 -29.90
C SER A 54 6.36 -13.19 -29.95
N SER A 55 7.56 -13.04 -29.39
CA SER A 55 8.58 -14.11 -29.34
C SER A 55 8.61 -14.87 -28.01
N ARG A 56 7.82 -14.44 -27.03
CA ARG A 56 7.69 -15.09 -25.73
C ARG A 56 7.01 -16.45 -25.88
N THR A 57 7.44 -17.40 -25.06
CA THR A 57 6.98 -18.81 -25.13
C THR A 57 6.02 -19.17 -24.00
N GLY A 58 5.88 -18.29 -23.00
CA GLY A 58 4.89 -18.40 -21.94
C GLY A 58 3.48 -17.96 -22.34
N ILE A 59 2.59 -17.86 -21.36
CA ILE A 59 1.31 -17.18 -21.53
C ILE A 59 1.57 -15.69 -21.38
N VAL A 60 1.12 -14.88 -22.33
CA VAL A 60 1.42 -13.45 -22.38
C VAL A 60 0.14 -12.65 -22.38
N TRP A 61 0.11 -11.62 -21.54
CA TRP A 61 -0.97 -10.64 -21.48
C TRP A 61 -0.44 -9.24 -21.65
N GLY A 62 -1.19 -8.36 -22.32
CA GLY A 62 -0.90 -6.93 -22.24
C GLY A 62 -0.95 -6.43 -20.79
N ILE A 63 -0.19 -5.38 -20.46
CA ILE A 63 -0.19 -4.84 -19.08
C ILE A 63 -1.57 -4.31 -18.65
N GLU A 64 -2.42 -3.94 -19.60
CA GLU A 64 -3.80 -3.47 -19.37
C GLU A 64 -4.84 -4.57 -19.62
N GLU A 65 -4.41 -5.81 -19.86
CA GLU A 65 -5.34 -6.91 -20.14
C GLU A 65 -5.95 -7.44 -18.84
N THR A 66 -7.27 -7.65 -18.86
CA THR A 66 -8.05 -7.96 -17.68
C THR A 66 -8.89 -9.23 -17.83
N LYS A 67 -9.38 -9.73 -16.70
CA LYS A 67 -10.39 -10.79 -16.59
C LYS A 67 -11.48 -10.36 -15.61
N GLU A 68 -12.64 -11.01 -15.70
CA GLU A 68 -13.78 -10.80 -14.81
C GLU A 68 -14.06 -12.03 -13.95
N ASP A 69 -14.51 -11.83 -12.71
CA ASP A 69 -15.10 -12.89 -11.89
C ASP A 69 -16.62 -13.04 -12.15
N GLU A 70 -17.26 -13.97 -11.43
CA GLU A 70 -18.70 -14.22 -11.53
C GLU A 70 -19.59 -13.02 -11.14
N ASN A 71 -19.03 -12.02 -10.44
CA ASN A 71 -19.71 -10.81 -10.01
C ASN A 71 -19.36 -9.59 -10.87
N TYR A 72 -18.71 -9.81 -12.03
CA TYR A 72 -18.26 -8.76 -12.96
C TYR A 72 -17.22 -7.80 -12.37
N ASN A 73 -16.50 -8.20 -11.32
CA ASN A 73 -15.34 -7.44 -10.87
C ASN A 73 -14.18 -7.69 -11.83
N THR A 74 -13.47 -6.62 -12.20
CA THR A 74 -12.35 -6.68 -13.16
C THR A 74 -11.02 -6.76 -12.43
N TYR A 75 -10.13 -7.65 -12.89
CA TYR A 75 -8.78 -7.84 -12.35
C TYR A 75 -7.76 -7.94 -13.48
N PRO A 76 -6.47 -7.68 -13.23
CA PRO A 76 -5.42 -8.01 -14.19
C PRO A 76 -5.49 -9.49 -14.60
N ALA A 77 -5.33 -9.77 -15.90
CA ALA A 77 -5.53 -11.11 -16.44
C ALA A 77 -4.60 -12.17 -15.82
N TRP A 78 -3.44 -11.74 -15.32
CA TRP A 78 -2.42 -12.58 -14.70
C TRP A 78 -2.57 -12.78 -13.18
N ALA A 79 -3.40 -11.98 -12.50
CA ALA A 79 -3.58 -12.04 -11.05
C ALA A 79 -4.58 -13.13 -10.64
N GLY A 80 -4.76 -13.39 -9.35
CA GLY A 80 -5.92 -14.12 -8.82
C GLY A 80 -7.17 -13.23 -8.74
N THR A 81 -8.23 -13.75 -8.12
CA THR A 81 -9.43 -12.99 -7.73
C THR A 81 -9.70 -13.21 -6.24
N TRP A 82 -10.70 -12.55 -5.65
CA TRP A 82 -11.07 -12.79 -4.24
C TRP A 82 -11.50 -14.24 -3.98
N ASN A 83 -12.11 -14.89 -4.97
CA ASN A 83 -12.66 -16.25 -4.83
C ASN A 83 -11.75 -17.33 -5.43
N GLU A 84 -10.84 -16.97 -6.34
CA GLU A 84 -9.99 -17.90 -7.06
C GLU A 84 -8.50 -17.47 -7.00
N PRO A 85 -7.68 -18.14 -6.17
CA PRO A 85 -6.26 -17.80 -6.05
C PRO A 85 -5.45 -18.22 -7.28
N GLU A 86 -4.45 -17.43 -7.62
CA GLU A 86 -3.36 -17.85 -8.51
C GLU A 86 -2.25 -18.47 -7.65
N SER A 87 -2.39 -19.77 -7.39
CA SER A 87 -1.52 -20.52 -6.49
C SER A 87 -0.26 -21.11 -7.15
N LYS A 88 -0.09 -20.99 -8.47
CA LYS A 88 1.07 -21.58 -9.16
C LYS A 88 2.27 -20.64 -9.20
N VAL A 89 2.02 -19.33 -9.24
CA VAL A 89 3.07 -18.31 -9.26
C VAL A 89 3.73 -18.22 -7.90
N ILE A 90 5.03 -18.49 -7.85
CA ILE A 90 5.88 -18.38 -6.65
C ILE A 90 6.86 -17.20 -6.75
N LYS A 91 7.04 -16.64 -7.95
CA LYS A 91 8.02 -15.60 -8.23
C LYS A 91 7.50 -14.56 -9.21
N VAL A 92 7.79 -13.29 -8.92
CA VAL A 92 7.60 -12.17 -9.85
C VAL A 92 8.96 -11.57 -10.19
N VAL A 93 9.14 -11.15 -11.44
CA VAL A 93 10.33 -10.47 -11.94
C VAL A 93 9.92 -9.23 -12.73
N PHE A 94 10.50 -8.09 -12.40
CA PHE A 94 10.48 -6.91 -13.26
C PHE A 94 11.78 -6.84 -14.04
N ASP A 95 11.69 -7.11 -15.34
CA ASP A 95 12.84 -7.03 -16.22
C ASP A 95 13.34 -5.58 -16.31
N THR A 96 14.64 -5.41 -16.57
CA THR A 96 15.26 -4.07 -16.69
C THR A 96 14.62 -3.19 -17.75
N SER A 97 14.00 -3.79 -18.78
CA SER A 97 13.22 -3.06 -19.79
C SER A 97 12.03 -2.31 -19.19
N PHE A 98 11.45 -2.80 -18.09
CA PHE A 98 10.25 -2.24 -17.47
C PHE A 98 10.47 -0.86 -16.82
N LYS A 99 11.72 -0.46 -16.56
CA LYS A 99 12.08 0.83 -15.92
C LYS A 99 11.49 2.06 -16.61
N ASP A 100 11.25 1.97 -17.92
CA ASP A 100 10.71 3.06 -18.74
C ASP A 100 9.17 3.01 -18.85
N CYS A 101 8.53 1.92 -18.40
CA CYS A 101 7.08 1.84 -18.30
C CYS A 101 6.56 2.82 -17.26
N ARG A 102 5.40 3.43 -17.52
CA ARG A 102 4.71 4.37 -16.62
C ARG A 102 3.27 3.91 -16.44
N PRO A 103 3.02 2.85 -15.65
CA PRO A 103 1.66 2.46 -15.35
C PRO A 103 0.95 3.58 -14.58
N THR A 104 -0.32 3.81 -14.89
CA THR A 104 -1.17 4.78 -14.16
C THR A 104 -1.89 4.12 -12.98
N THR A 105 -1.91 2.79 -12.92
CA THR A 105 -2.46 2.00 -11.82
C THR A 105 -1.61 0.75 -11.59
N THR A 106 -1.50 0.31 -10.35
CA THR A 106 -0.98 -1.02 -9.97
C THR A 106 -2.01 -1.81 -9.16
N GLU A 107 -3.28 -1.41 -9.27
CA GLU A 107 -4.40 -2.04 -8.58
C GLU A 107 -4.46 -3.54 -8.89
N SER A 108 -4.51 -4.34 -7.84
CA SER A 108 -4.63 -5.80 -7.89
C SER A 108 -3.53 -6.53 -8.70
N TRP A 109 -2.39 -5.90 -9.01
CA TRP A 109 -1.34 -6.52 -9.84
C TRP A 109 -0.80 -7.85 -9.30
N PHE A 110 -0.83 -8.04 -7.98
CA PHE A 110 -0.45 -9.30 -7.33
C PHE A 110 -1.57 -9.84 -6.43
N LEU A 111 -2.81 -9.44 -6.69
CA LEU A 111 -3.96 -9.93 -5.92
C LEU A 111 -3.99 -11.46 -5.95
N ASN A 112 -4.05 -12.06 -4.77
CA ASN A 112 -4.22 -13.48 -4.52
C ASN A 112 -3.22 -14.37 -5.28
N LEU A 113 -1.98 -13.89 -5.45
CA LEU A 113 -0.82 -14.74 -5.77
C LEU A 113 -0.40 -15.49 -4.50
N SER A 114 -1.24 -16.43 -4.05
CA SER A 114 -1.20 -16.96 -2.67
C SER A 114 0.10 -17.69 -2.30
N ASN A 115 0.82 -18.22 -3.30
CA ASN A 115 2.11 -18.87 -3.13
C ASN A 115 3.31 -17.99 -3.51
N LEU A 116 3.12 -16.70 -3.77
CA LEU A 116 4.21 -15.78 -4.10
C LEU A 116 5.19 -15.67 -2.91
N GLU A 117 6.46 -15.98 -3.17
CA GLU A 117 7.53 -15.94 -2.17
C GLU A 117 8.53 -14.82 -2.44
N GLU A 118 8.75 -14.46 -3.70
CA GLU A 118 9.84 -13.57 -4.11
C GLU A 118 9.42 -12.62 -5.23
N ILE A 119 9.78 -11.34 -5.09
CA ILE A 119 9.66 -10.34 -6.17
C ILE A 119 11.05 -9.75 -6.44
N LYS A 120 11.53 -9.86 -7.68
CA LYS A 120 12.82 -9.29 -8.11
C LYS A 120 12.64 -8.09 -9.02
N GLY A 121 13.57 -7.15 -8.92
CA GLY A 121 13.64 -6.01 -9.83
C GLY A 121 12.58 -4.94 -9.55
N LEU A 122 12.01 -4.89 -8.34
CA LEU A 122 10.95 -3.94 -8.01
C LEU A 122 11.40 -2.47 -8.15
N GLU A 123 12.71 -2.21 -8.17
CA GLU A 123 13.32 -0.94 -8.56
C GLU A 123 13.08 -0.53 -10.02
N ASN A 124 12.74 -1.48 -10.90
CA ASN A 124 12.35 -1.24 -12.29
C ASN A 124 10.85 -0.94 -12.43
N LEU A 125 10.04 -1.06 -11.38
CA LEU A 125 8.65 -0.62 -11.40
C LEU A 125 8.59 0.89 -11.08
N ASN A 126 8.42 1.71 -12.10
CA ASN A 126 8.24 3.14 -11.90
C ASN A 126 6.79 3.47 -11.50
N THR A 127 6.58 3.86 -10.26
CA THR A 127 5.27 4.20 -9.69
C THR A 127 4.96 5.70 -9.69
N SER A 128 5.77 6.55 -10.34
CA SER A 128 5.61 8.02 -10.26
C SER A 128 4.30 8.57 -10.80
N GLU A 129 3.63 7.82 -11.67
CA GLU A 129 2.34 8.19 -12.29
C GLU A 129 1.17 7.33 -11.78
N VAL A 130 1.43 6.42 -10.83
CA VAL A 130 0.40 5.54 -10.29
C VAL A 130 -0.50 6.34 -9.35
N THR A 131 -1.81 6.31 -9.60
CA THR A 131 -2.82 6.96 -8.76
C THR A 131 -3.58 5.96 -7.86
N ALA A 132 -3.65 4.69 -8.24
CA ALA A 132 -4.32 3.63 -7.48
C ALA A 132 -3.39 2.45 -7.19
N MET A 133 -3.30 2.08 -5.91
CA MET A 133 -2.52 0.91 -5.42
C MET A 133 -3.39 -0.08 -4.64
N ASN A 134 -4.72 -0.06 -4.83
CA ASN A 134 -5.63 -0.92 -4.09
C ASN A 134 -5.28 -2.39 -4.31
N ALA A 135 -5.33 -3.17 -3.24
CA ALA A 135 -5.14 -4.61 -3.25
C ALA A 135 -3.86 -5.12 -3.96
N MET A 136 -2.86 -4.26 -4.16
CA MET A 136 -1.69 -4.57 -5.01
C MET A 136 -0.99 -5.87 -4.59
N PHE A 137 -0.85 -6.13 -3.29
CA PHE A 137 -0.25 -7.35 -2.73
C PHE A 137 -1.26 -8.16 -1.90
N SER A 138 -2.56 -7.88 -2.02
CA SER A 138 -3.57 -8.51 -1.19
C SER A 138 -3.57 -10.03 -1.39
N TYR A 139 -3.69 -10.81 -0.32
CA TYR A 139 -3.63 -12.27 -0.29
C TYR A 139 -2.31 -12.88 -0.81
N CYS A 140 -1.21 -12.15 -0.83
CA CYS A 140 0.14 -12.71 -1.01
C CYS A 140 0.64 -13.40 0.29
N GLY A 141 -0.08 -14.44 0.73
CA GLY A 141 0.10 -15.06 2.04
C GLY A 141 1.48 -15.66 2.32
N ASN A 142 2.22 -16.06 1.27
CA ASN A 142 3.58 -16.60 1.41
C ASN A 142 4.71 -15.55 1.39
N LEU A 143 4.39 -14.29 1.08
CA LEU A 143 5.39 -13.23 0.98
C LEU A 143 5.85 -12.80 2.38
N SER A 144 7.13 -13.03 2.69
CA SER A 144 7.69 -12.77 4.02
C SER A 144 8.41 -11.43 4.16
N THR A 145 8.89 -10.89 3.04
CA THR A 145 9.61 -9.62 2.94
C THR A 145 9.20 -8.89 1.67
N LEU A 146 9.25 -7.56 1.70
CA LEU A 146 8.91 -6.72 0.57
C LEU A 146 9.71 -5.41 0.66
N ASP A 147 10.55 -5.14 -0.35
CA ASP A 147 11.31 -3.89 -0.45
C ASP A 147 10.56 -2.91 -1.37
N LEU A 148 10.01 -1.86 -0.77
CA LEU A 148 9.25 -0.81 -1.46
C LEU A 148 10.04 0.51 -1.59
N SER A 149 11.35 0.48 -1.38
CA SER A 149 12.18 1.69 -1.34
C SER A 149 12.18 2.50 -2.65
N SER A 150 11.87 1.87 -3.78
CA SER A 150 11.74 2.51 -5.08
C SER A 150 10.41 3.24 -5.29
N PHE A 151 9.39 2.98 -4.46
CA PHE A 151 8.04 3.48 -4.71
C PHE A 151 7.93 4.99 -4.57
N LYS A 152 7.18 5.61 -5.48
CA LYS A 152 6.81 7.02 -5.49
C LYS A 152 5.30 7.10 -5.32
N THR A 153 4.83 7.45 -4.13
CA THR A 153 3.40 7.41 -3.80
C THR A 153 2.73 8.78 -3.79
N SER A 154 3.45 9.86 -4.15
CA SER A 154 2.93 11.23 -4.04
C SER A 154 1.71 11.52 -4.92
N ALA A 155 1.46 10.72 -5.96
CA ALA A 155 0.28 10.82 -6.83
C ALA A 155 -0.85 9.86 -6.43
N VAL A 156 -0.62 8.96 -5.47
CA VAL A 156 -1.57 7.91 -5.09
C VAL A 156 -2.71 8.50 -4.26
N THR A 157 -3.93 8.16 -4.64
CA THR A 157 -5.17 8.58 -3.98
C THR A 157 -5.87 7.44 -3.25
N THR A 158 -5.60 6.18 -3.59
CA THR A 158 -6.21 5.01 -2.94
C THR A 158 -5.19 3.90 -2.66
N MET A 159 -5.22 3.36 -1.44
CA MET A 159 -4.34 2.28 -0.97
C MET A 159 -5.12 1.18 -0.21
N SER A 160 -6.42 1.05 -0.47
CA SER A 160 -7.25 0.09 0.27
C SER A 160 -6.78 -1.34 0.04
N SER A 161 -6.79 -2.16 1.09
CA SER A 161 -6.36 -3.55 1.06
C SER A 161 -4.94 -3.81 0.52
N MET A 162 -4.06 -2.80 0.41
CA MET A 162 -2.77 -2.92 -0.31
C MET A 162 -1.93 -4.12 0.14
N PHE A 163 -1.94 -4.44 1.44
CA PHE A 163 -1.24 -5.57 2.05
C PHE A 163 -2.19 -6.54 2.78
N ALA A 164 -3.50 -6.48 2.52
CA ALA A 164 -4.46 -7.33 3.24
C ALA A 164 -4.11 -8.82 3.06
N SER A 165 -4.22 -9.62 4.10
CA SER A 165 -3.94 -11.06 4.12
C SER A 165 -2.52 -11.45 3.67
N CYS A 166 -1.54 -10.55 3.81
CA CYS A 166 -0.12 -10.88 3.73
C CYS A 166 0.36 -11.57 5.03
N GLU A 167 -0.16 -12.76 5.31
CA GLU A 167 -0.07 -13.41 6.63
C GLU A 167 1.36 -13.67 7.13
N LYS A 168 2.33 -13.90 6.22
CA LYS A 168 3.74 -14.13 6.57
C LYS A 168 4.61 -12.88 6.56
N LEU A 169 4.09 -11.72 6.16
CA LEU A 169 4.84 -10.48 6.12
C LEU A 169 5.13 -10.03 7.56
N SER A 170 6.40 -10.10 7.96
CA SER A 170 6.81 -9.87 9.36
C SER A 170 7.38 -8.49 9.62
N THR A 171 7.87 -7.83 8.57
CA THR A 171 8.41 -6.47 8.59
C THR A 171 7.97 -5.73 7.34
N LEU A 172 7.69 -4.43 7.46
CA LEU A 172 7.33 -3.59 6.33
C LEU A 172 7.87 -2.17 6.54
N ASN A 173 8.73 -1.72 5.64
CA ASN A 173 9.31 -0.37 5.69
C ASN A 173 8.53 0.59 4.78
N LEU A 174 7.82 1.52 5.38
CA LEU A 174 7.00 2.53 4.68
C LEU A 174 7.56 3.95 4.80
N SER A 175 8.81 4.11 5.27
CA SER A 175 9.38 5.43 5.63
C SER A 175 9.50 6.44 4.47
N HIS A 176 9.32 6.01 3.23
CA HIS A 176 9.35 6.86 2.04
C HIS A 176 7.98 7.16 1.43
N PHE A 177 6.90 6.64 2.02
CA PHE A 177 5.55 6.86 1.52
C PHE A 177 5.13 8.31 1.77
N ASP A 178 4.64 8.97 0.72
CA ASP A 178 3.84 10.20 0.79
C ASP A 178 2.37 9.80 0.63
N THR A 179 1.57 9.95 1.69
CA THR A 179 0.15 9.58 1.71
C THR A 179 -0.78 10.79 1.74
N LYS A 180 -0.28 12.01 1.49
CA LYS A 180 -1.06 13.25 1.68
C LYS A 180 -2.34 13.34 0.84
N ASN A 181 -2.38 12.62 -0.28
CA ASN A 181 -3.49 12.59 -1.22
C ASN A 181 -4.38 11.34 -1.06
N VAL A 182 -4.03 10.43 -0.16
CA VAL A 182 -4.75 9.16 0.00
C VAL A 182 -6.05 9.40 0.75
N GLU A 183 -7.16 9.00 0.14
CA GLU A 183 -8.52 9.16 0.68
C GLU A 183 -9.07 7.86 1.29
N ASP A 184 -8.54 6.71 0.86
CA ASP A 184 -8.97 5.38 1.32
C ASP A 184 -7.78 4.51 1.75
N MET A 185 -7.76 4.14 3.03
CA MET A 185 -6.81 3.23 3.67
C MET A 185 -7.52 2.03 4.33
N SER A 186 -8.77 1.75 3.95
CA SER A 186 -9.52 0.60 4.45
C SER A 186 -8.75 -0.70 4.21
N ASP A 187 -8.77 -1.60 5.19
CA ASP A 187 -8.17 -2.93 5.13
C ASP A 187 -6.66 -2.98 4.82
N MET A 188 -5.94 -1.85 4.81
CA MET A 188 -4.58 -1.76 4.27
C MET A 188 -3.60 -2.80 4.83
N PHE A 189 -3.74 -3.14 6.12
CA PHE A 189 -2.96 -4.18 6.81
C PHE A 189 -3.83 -5.28 7.42
N ASN A 190 -5.08 -5.41 6.98
CA ASN A 190 -5.98 -6.44 7.50
C ASN A 190 -5.31 -7.83 7.39
N SER A 191 -5.37 -8.65 8.44
CA SER A 191 -4.86 -10.01 8.47
C SER A 191 -3.35 -10.14 8.17
N CYS A 192 -2.58 -9.07 8.36
CA CYS A 192 -1.11 -9.13 8.40
C CYS A 192 -0.62 -9.76 9.72
N ALA A 193 -0.98 -11.02 9.96
CA ALA A 193 -0.84 -11.68 11.27
C ALA A 193 0.61 -11.85 11.75
N ALA A 194 1.60 -11.81 10.85
CA ALA A 194 3.02 -11.90 11.20
C ALA A 194 3.68 -10.57 11.59
N LEU A 195 3.06 -9.41 11.31
CA LEU A 195 3.64 -8.11 11.66
C LEU A 195 3.76 -7.97 13.18
N THR A 196 4.99 -7.73 13.64
CA THR A 196 5.28 -7.52 15.07
C THR A 196 5.44 -6.04 15.44
N GLU A 197 5.87 -5.24 14.46
CA GLU A 197 5.98 -3.79 14.51
C GLU A 197 5.50 -3.19 13.18
N LEU A 198 4.93 -1.98 13.25
CA LEU A 198 4.50 -1.24 12.08
C LEU A 198 4.64 0.26 12.35
N ASN A 199 5.50 0.94 11.59
CA ASN A 199 5.70 2.38 11.73
C ASN A 199 4.79 3.14 10.76
N VAL A 200 3.71 3.71 11.28
CA VAL A 200 2.75 4.56 10.54
C VAL A 200 2.92 6.05 10.83
N LEU A 201 3.99 6.47 11.50
CA LEU A 201 4.22 7.88 11.86
C LEU A 201 4.45 8.81 10.66
N ILE A 202 4.76 8.24 9.50
CA ILE A 202 4.96 8.97 8.24
C ILE A 202 3.64 9.27 7.53
N PHE A 203 2.55 8.60 7.90
CA PHE A 203 1.27 8.78 7.22
C PHE A 203 0.68 10.17 7.51
N ASN A 204 0.41 10.91 6.45
CA ASN A 204 -0.51 12.03 6.47
C ASN A 204 -1.91 11.49 6.19
N THR A 205 -2.78 11.52 7.20
CA THR A 205 -4.16 11.02 7.09
C THR A 205 -5.20 12.14 6.92
N SER A 206 -4.77 13.38 6.70
CA SER A 206 -5.65 14.55 6.69
C SER A 206 -6.70 14.52 5.56
N ALA A 207 -6.44 13.78 4.48
CA ALA A 207 -7.38 13.56 3.37
C ALA A 207 -8.21 12.27 3.51
N VAL A 208 -7.86 11.38 4.45
CA VAL A 208 -8.47 10.06 4.54
C VAL A 208 -9.91 10.16 5.02
N THR A 209 -10.82 9.49 4.30
CA THR A 209 -12.24 9.36 4.65
C THR A 209 -12.63 7.97 5.09
N GLU A 210 -11.87 6.92 4.73
CA GLU A 210 -12.16 5.51 5.05
C GLU A 210 -10.95 4.82 5.69
N MET A 211 -11.14 4.24 6.89
CA MET A 211 -10.11 3.50 7.65
C MET A 211 -10.63 2.19 8.27
N SER A 212 -11.78 1.70 7.80
CA SER A 212 -12.37 0.46 8.31
C SER A 212 -11.38 -0.70 8.17
N ALA A 213 -11.30 -1.55 9.20
CA ALA A 213 -10.48 -2.76 9.26
C ALA A 213 -8.97 -2.57 8.95
N MET A 214 -8.45 -1.33 8.96
CA MET A 214 -7.08 -1.02 8.55
C MET A 214 -6.02 -1.89 9.24
N PHE A 215 -6.22 -2.23 10.51
CA PHE A 215 -5.33 -3.11 11.28
C PHE A 215 -6.03 -4.39 11.77
N SER A 216 -7.20 -4.75 11.24
CA SER A 216 -7.92 -5.96 11.67
C SER A 216 -7.01 -7.18 11.58
N ASP A 217 -7.12 -8.11 12.54
CA ASP A 217 -6.42 -9.38 12.60
C ASP A 217 -4.88 -9.30 12.47
N CYS A 218 -4.29 -8.14 12.80
CA CYS A 218 -2.85 -8.00 13.03
C CYS A 218 -2.45 -8.64 14.37
N GLN A 219 -2.54 -9.97 14.45
CA GLN A 219 -2.53 -10.74 15.70
C GLN A 219 -1.25 -10.63 16.52
N LYS A 220 -0.11 -10.25 15.92
CA LYS A 220 1.19 -10.10 16.59
C LYS A 220 1.59 -8.64 16.88
N LEU A 221 0.86 -7.65 16.36
CA LEU A 221 1.13 -6.25 16.69
C LEU A 221 0.86 -6.02 18.17
N SER A 222 1.88 -5.58 18.89
CA SER A 222 1.79 -5.34 20.34
C SER A 222 1.50 -3.88 20.69
N GLN A 223 1.90 -2.95 19.81
CA GLN A 223 1.71 -1.52 19.99
C GLN A 223 1.47 -0.84 18.63
N LEU A 224 0.67 0.21 18.64
CA LEU A 224 0.47 1.11 17.50
C LEU A 224 0.58 2.57 17.97
N ASP A 225 1.27 3.39 17.18
CA ASP A 225 1.36 4.83 17.42
C ASP A 225 0.59 5.61 16.36
N LEU A 226 -0.62 6.03 16.74
CA LEU A 226 -1.54 6.80 15.90
C LEU A 226 -1.62 8.26 16.35
N SER A 227 -0.66 8.72 17.18
CA SER A 227 -0.68 10.09 17.72
C SER A 227 -0.55 11.18 16.66
N HIS A 228 -0.14 10.84 15.44
CA HIS A 228 -0.06 11.79 14.32
C HIS A 228 -1.28 11.77 13.40
N PHE A 229 -2.22 10.83 13.59
CA PHE A 229 -3.37 10.71 12.70
C PHE A 229 -4.31 11.90 12.90
N ASP A 230 -4.65 12.56 11.80
CA ASP A 230 -5.79 13.46 11.69
C ASP A 230 -6.98 12.65 11.18
N THR A 231 -7.99 12.47 12.04
CA THR A 231 -9.15 11.63 11.75
C THR A 231 -10.44 12.44 11.55
N LYS A 232 -10.35 13.77 11.47
CA LYS A 232 -11.53 14.65 11.41
C LYS A 232 -12.44 14.41 10.19
N ASN A 233 -11.86 13.89 9.12
CA ASN A 233 -12.54 13.63 7.85
C ASN A 233 -12.98 12.16 7.70
N VAL A 234 -12.60 11.29 8.64
CA VAL A 234 -12.89 9.86 8.57
C VAL A 234 -14.36 9.61 8.90
N LYS A 235 -15.05 8.92 7.99
CA LYS A 235 -16.48 8.62 8.06
C LYS A 235 -16.74 7.27 8.74
N ALA A 236 -15.89 6.27 8.49
CA ALA A 236 -16.02 4.95 9.08
C ALA A 236 -14.67 4.38 9.57
N MET A 237 -14.72 3.74 10.75
CA MET A 237 -13.61 2.99 11.36
C MET A 237 -14.11 1.65 11.91
N MET A 238 -15.02 0.99 11.19
CA MET A 238 -15.54 -0.32 11.61
C MET A 238 -14.38 -1.33 11.67
N TYR A 239 -14.37 -2.20 12.68
CA TYR A 239 -13.38 -3.28 12.83
C TYR A 239 -11.90 -2.85 12.87
N MET A 240 -11.59 -1.56 13.08
CA MET A 240 -10.25 -1.02 12.84
C MET A 240 -9.09 -1.80 13.51
N PHE A 241 -9.33 -2.34 14.71
CA PHE A 241 -8.36 -3.18 15.44
C PHE A 241 -8.90 -4.58 15.76
N LYS A 242 -10.05 -4.98 15.18
CA LYS A 242 -10.68 -6.26 15.48
C LYS A 242 -9.67 -7.40 15.38
N GLY A 243 -9.69 -8.36 16.31
CA GLY A 243 -8.81 -9.52 16.28
C GLY A 243 -7.33 -9.26 16.60
N CYS A 244 -6.92 -8.03 16.93
CA CYS A 244 -5.55 -7.72 17.36
C CYS A 244 -5.23 -8.24 18.77
N ALA A 245 -5.13 -9.57 18.92
CA ALA A 245 -5.05 -10.25 20.21
C ALA A 245 -3.77 -9.96 21.01
N ALA A 246 -2.68 -9.53 20.37
CA ALA A 246 -1.44 -9.12 21.04
C ALA A 246 -1.39 -7.64 21.42
N LEU A 247 -2.31 -6.82 20.91
CA LEU A 247 -2.26 -5.36 21.03
C LEU A 247 -2.49 -4.94 22.47
N GLN A 248 -1.49 -4.25 23.04
CA GLN A 248 -1.48 -3.78 24.42
C GLN A 248 -1.65 -2.28 24.51
N THR A 249 -1.13 -1.55 23.53
CA THR A 249 -1.08 -0.08 23.55
C THR A 249 -1.44 0.50 22.21
N ILE A 250 -2.36 1.46 22.23
CA ILE A 250 -2.66 2.32 21.08
C ILE A 250 -2.42 3.75 21.53
N TYR A 251 -1.42 4.41 20.97
CA TYR A 251 -1.16 5.82 21.25
C TYR A 251 -2.03 6.71 20.38
N CYS A 252 -2.61 7.75 20.98
CA CYS A 252 -3.41 8.74 20.28
C CYS A 252 -3.01 10.18 20.65
N ASN A 253 -3.53 11.14 19.88
CA ASN A 253 -3.54 12.57 20.22
C ASN A 253 -4.89 12.96 20.87
N ASP A 254 -5.08 14.26 21.09
CA ASP A 254 -6.32 14.84 21.64
C ASP A 254 -7.43 15.10 20.61
N ALA A 255 -7.10 15.01 19.32
CA ALA A 255 -7.99 15.31 18.20
C ALA A 255 -8.61 14.04 17.56
N TRP A 256 -8.39 12.86 18.15
CA TRP A 256 -8.96 11.61 17.65
C TRP A 256 -10.49 11.66 17.71
N ALA A 257 -11.10 11.73 16.53
CA ALA A 257 -12.53 11.72 16.32
C ALA A 257 -12.92 10.52 15.45
N CYS A 258 -14.02 9.86 15.80
CA CYS A 258 -14.59 8.77 15.03
C CYS A 258 -16.12 8.88 15.09
N GLY A 259 -16.76 8.92 13.92
CA GLY A 259 -18.22 9.09 13.82
C GLY A 259 -19.01 7.80 14.03
N VAL A 260 -18.55 6.67 13.46
CA VAL A 260 -19.22 5.37 13.49
C VAL A 260 -18.18 4.23 13.55
N SER A 261 -18.41 3.25 14.42
CA SER A 261 -17.66 1.98 14.38
C SER A 261 -18.50 0.83 14.92
N ASP A 262 -18.38 -0.33 14.28
CA ASP A 262 -18.82 -1.62 14.83
C ASP A 262 -17.58 -2.46 15.19
N GLU A 263 -17.62 -3.13 16.34
CA GLU A 263 -16.60 -4.10 16.79
C GLU A 263 -15.14 -3.61 16.67
N MET A 264 -14.87 -2.30 16.79
CA MET A 264 -13.55 -1.69 16.62
C MET A 264 -12.45 -2.42 17.39
N PHE A 265 -12.73 -2.84 18.62
CA PHE A 265 -11.79 -3.50 19.52
C PHE A 265 -12.10 -4.97 19.77
N TYR A 266 -13.07 -5.57 19.07
CA TYR A 266 -13.49 -6.95 19.35
C TYR A 266 -12.30 -7.90 19.26
N GLY A 267 -12.04 -8.69 20.31
CA GLY A 267 -10.91 -9.63 20.34
C GLY A 267 -9.56 -9.02 20.72
N CYS A 268 -9.47 -7.72 21.03
CA CYS A 268 -8.27 -7.04 21.52
C CYS A 268 -7.99 -7.30 23.01
N ARG A 269 -7.90 -8.57 23.40
CA ARG A 269 -7.95 -9.05 24.80
C ARG A 269 -6.80 -8.55 25.70
N LYS A 270 -5.74 -7.97 25.13
CA LYS A 270 -4.56 -7.49 25.87
C LYS A 270 -4.49 -5.97 26.02
N LEU A 271 -5.48 -5.22 25.52
CA LEU A 271 -5.48 -3.75 25.64
C LEU A 271 -5.46 -3.31 27.09
N LYS A 272 -4.59 -2.33 27.37
CA LYS A 272 -4.40 -1.70 28.68
C LYS A 272 -4.38 -0.18 28.51
N GLY A 273 -5.56 0.40 28.32
CA GLY A 273 -5.74 1.85 28.31
C GLY A 273 -6.03 2.39 29.72
N ALA A 274 -6.91 3.38 29.82
CA ALA A 274 -7.41 3.89 31.10
C ALA A 274 -8.20 2.83 31.88
N VAL A 275 -8.81 1.88 31.17
CA VAL A 275 -9.51 0.71 31.73
C VAL A 275 -9.02 -0.59 31.08
N PRO A 276 -9.15 -1.75 31.75
CA PRO A 276 -8.89 -3.04 31.12
C PRO A 276 -9.91 -3.35 30.02
N TYR A 277 -9.50 -4.15 29.03
CA TYR A 277 -10.40 -4.64 27.99
C TYR A 277 -11.67 -5.31 28.55
N ASN A 278 -12.82 -5.01 27.95
CA ASN A 278 -14.11 -5.64 28.22
C ASN A 278 -14.78 -6.00 26.89
N GLU A 279 -15.19 -7.26 26.74
CA GLU A 279 -15.82 -7.78 25.51
C GLU A 279 -17.17 -7.15 25.18
N ASN A 280 -17.84 -6.55 26.16
CA ASN A 280 -19.10 -5.83 25.96
C ASN A 280 -18.90 -4.36 25.55
N ASN A 281 -17.66 -3.85 25.64
CA ASN A 281 -17.32 -2.47 25.31
C ASN A 281 -16.24 -2.49 24.21
N VAL A 282 -16.66 -2.69 22.97
CA VAL A 282 -15.74 -2.90 21.83
C VAL A 282 -15.92 -1.88 20.70
N ASP A 283 -16.77 -0.88 20.90
CA ASP A 283 -17.05 0.17 19.92
C ASP A 283 -16.22 1.46 20.16
N VAL A 284 -16.53 2.49 19.39
CA VAL A 284 -15.90 3.82 19.41
C VAL A 284 -15.95 4.50 20.77
N SER A 285 -16.88 4.17 21.66
CA SER A 285 -16.92 4.75 23.00
C SER A 285 -15.62 4.51 23.78
N MET A 286 -14.89 3.44 23.42
CA MET A 286 -13.60 3.08 24.01
C MET A 286 -12.39 3.66 23.25
N ALA A 287 -12.60 4.37 22.14
CA ALA A 287 -11.53 4.98 21.34
C ALA A 287 -11.09 6.35 21.91
N ASN A 288 -10.76 6.40 23.20
CA ASN A 288 -10.34 7.63 23.87
C ASN A 288 -9.35 7.33 25.02
N PRO A 289 -8.50 8.30 25.43
CA PRO A 289 -7.46 8.06 26.42
C PRO A 289 -7.88 8.24 27.89
N THR A 290 -9.09 8.74 28.16
CA THR A 290 -9.53 9.10 29.52
C THR A 290 -10.32 7.98 30.17
N THR A 291 -11.21 7.34 29.40
CA THR A 291 -12.09 6.25 29.85
C THR A 291 -11.98 5.01 28.98
N GLY A 292 -11.26 5.10 27.86
CA GLY A 292 -11.15 4.05 26.85
C GLY A 292 -9.81 3.31 26.85
N TYR A 293 -9.52 2.68 25.72
CA TYR A 293 -8.36 1.82 25.51
C TYR A 293 -7.13 2.54 24.96
N PHE A 294 -7.26 3.80 24.56
CA PHE A 294 -6.12 4.56 24.05
C PHE A 294 -5.24 5.09 25.18
N ILE A 295 -3.99 5.41 24.83
CA ILE A 295 -3.05 6.11 25.70
C ILE A 295 -2.66 7.41 25.02
N LYS A 296 -2.93 8.53 25.69
CA LYS A 296 -2.50 9.84 25.19
C LYS A 296 -0.98 9.88 25.14
N LYS A 297 -0.42 10.11 23.96
CA LYS A 297 1.01 10.41 23.82
C LYS A 297 1.19 11.91 23.95
N GLY A 298 1.88 12.35 24.99
CA GLY A 298 2.20 13.77 25.16
C GLY A 298 2.97 14.28 23.94
N SER A 299 2.64 15.49 23.47
CA SER A 299 3.38 16.15 22.39
C SER A 299 4.85 16.24 22.81
N THR A 300 5.74 15.50 22.16
CA THR A 300 7.17 15.52 22.50
C THR A 300 7.84 16.85 22.15
N GLY A 301 7.09 17.84 21.65
CA GLY A 301 7.61 19.09 21.09
C GLY A 301 8.42 18.89 19.80
N VAL A 302 8.56 17.65 19.33
CA VAL A 302 9.34 17.27 18.16
C VAL A 302 8.38 16.58 17.19
N ALA A 303 7.88 17.34 16.21
CA ALA A 303 7.16 16.79 15.08
C ALA A 303 8.06 15.82 14.29
N THR A 304 7.47 14.80 13.68
CA THR A 304 8.14 13.96 12.70
C THR A 304 8.62 14.82 11.52
N ALA A 305 9.77 14.45 10.95
CA ALA A 305 10.34 15.16 9.81
C ALA A 305 9.41 14.99 8.60
N THR A 306 8.78 16.07 8.15
CA THR A 306 8.15 16.11 6.83
C THR A 306 9.23 16.28 5.78
N THR A 307 9.26 15.38 4.80
CA THR A 307 10.11 15.52 3.60
C THR A 307 9.47 16.46 2.60
N ASP A 308 9.14 17.69 3.01
CA ASP A 308 8.94 18.76 2.05
C ASP A 308 10.31 19.30 1.69
N GLY A 309 10.84 18.86 0.54
CA GLY A 309 12.16 19.22 0.01
C GLY A 309 12.39 20.70 -0.30
N ASN A 310 11.55 21.61 0.20
CA ASN A 310 11.65 23.07 0.01
C ASN A 310 11.72 23.86 1.32
N ALA A 311 11.72 23.21 2.49
CA ALA A 311 11.81 23.91 3.76
C ALA A 311 13.27 24.28 4.09
N SER A 312 13.53 25.56 4.36
CA SER A 312 14.85 26.05 4.74
C SER A 312 15.01 26.06 6.27
N ILE A 313 16.24 25.85 6.75
CA ILE A 313 16.55 25.92 8.19
C ILE A 313 16.39 27.37 8.66
N GLN A 314 15.47 27.62 9.59
CA GLN A 314 15.24 28.92 10.23
C GLN A 314 15.99 29.09 11.55
N ALA A 315 16.17 28.00 12.30
CA ALA A 315 16.94 28.01 13.53
C ALA A 315 17.55 26.64 13.80
N ILE A 316 18.71 26.65 14.47
CA ILE A 316 19.46 25.45 14.85
C ILE A 316 19.61 25.48 16.37
N TYR A 317 19.50 24.33 16.99
CA TYR A 317 19.60 24.15 18.43
C TYR A 317 20.46 22.93 18.74
N SER A 318 21.21 23.02 19.84
CA SER A 318 21.86 21.87 20.46
C SER A 318 20.81 20.92 21.04
N THR A 319 21.21 19.70 21.36
CA THR A 319 20.35 18.71 22.06
C THR A 319 19.85 19.19 23.42
N ASN A 320 20.50 20.21 24.01
CA ASN A 320 20.09 20.83 25.27
C ASN A 320 19.24 22.10 25.07
N GLY A 321 18.77 22.36 23.84
CA GLY A 321 17.87 23.49 23.53
C GLY A 321 18.54 24.86 23.37
N LYS A 322 19.87 24.96 23.49
CA LYS A 322 20.61 26.21 23.21
C LYS A 322 20.64 26.50 21.71
N ARG A 323 20.27 27.71 21.29
CA ARG A 323 20.35 28.17 19.89
C ARG A 323 21.81 28.19 19.40
N LEU A 324 22.02 27.72 18.17
CA LEU A 324 23.30 27.61 17.48
C LEU A 324 23.27 28.47 16.21
N ASN A 325 24.44 28.98 15.81
CA ASN A 325 24.58 29.80 14.60
C ASN A 325 24.75 28.94 13.33
N GLU A 326 25.17 27.69 13.49
CA GLU A 326 25.40 26.74 12.40
C GLU A 326 25.24 25.30 12.92
N LEU A 327 25.11 24.34 12.00
CA LEU A 327 25.06 22.92 12.34
C LEU A 327 26.38 22.49 12.99
N GLN A 328 26.33 21.79 14.12
CA GLN A 328 27.52 21.24 14.76
C GLN A 328 27.71 19.78 14.37
N ARG A 329 28.93 19.26 14.47
CA ARG A 329 29.18 17.83 14.30
C ARG A 329 28.37 17.04 15.34
N GLY A 330 27.68 15.98 14.90
CA GLY A 330 26.74 15.23 15.73
C GLY A 330 25.28 15.66 15.53
N LEU A 331 24.44 15.38 16.53
CA LEU A 331 22.99 15.58 16.46
C LEU A 331 22.62 17.05 16.68
N ASN A 332 21.86 17.62 15.74
CA ASN A 332 21.29 18.96 15.80
C ASN A 332 19.78 18.88 15.78
N ILE A 333 19.13 19.82 16.47
CA ILE A 333 17.69 20.04 16.37
C ILE A 333 17.49 21.29 15.51
N VAL A 334 16.75 21.21 14.42
CA VAL A 334 16.53 22.35 13.52
C VAL A 334 15.06 22.69 13.42
N ARG A 335 14.73 23.98 13.43
CA ARG A 335 13.42 24.50 13.08
C ARG A 335 13.42 24.89 11.60
N MET A 336 12.46 24.38 10.85
CA MET A 336 12.32 24.55 9.41
C MET A 336 11.32 25.67 9.07
N SER A 337 11.40 26.22 7.86
CA SER A 337 10.53 27.32 7.41
C SER A 337 9.05 26.97 7.29
N ASN A 338 8.73 25.69 7.12
CA ASN A 338 7.37 25.15 7.16
C ASN A 338 6.84 24.94 8.60
N GLY A 339 7.57 25.41 9.62
CA GLY A 339 7.17 25.31 11.03
C GLY A 339 7.53 23.98 11.71
N THR A 340 8.05 23.00 10.98
CA THR A 340 8.45 21.70 11.56
C THR A 340 9.79 21.79 12.31
N THR A 341 10.03 20.82 13.20
CA THR A 341 11.32 20.64 13.88
C THR A 341 11.91 19.29 13.47
N GLN A 342 13.15 19.26 12.99
CA GLN A 342 13.82 18.05 12.51
C GLN A 342 15.10 17.76 13.30
N LYS A 343 15.54 16.51 13.28
CA LYS A 343 16.84 16.08 13.80
C LYS A 343 17.81 15.89 12.63
N ILE A 344 18.91 16.63 12.61
CA ILE A 344 19.95 16.53 11.57
C ILE A 344 21.24 16.00 12.20
N LEU A 345 21.74 14.88 11.69
CA LEU A 345 23.04 14.33 12.08
C LEU A 345 24.11 14.81 11.08
N ARG A 346 25.00 15.72 11.51
CA ARG A 346 26.14 16.17 10.70
C ARG A 346 27.34 15.28 11.01
N LYS A 347 27.78 14.50 10.02
CA LYS A 347 28.94 13.58 10.16
C LYS A 347 30.25 14.33 10.41
#